data_AF-A0A556UBS6-F1
#
_entry.id   AF-A0A556UBS6-F1
#
_cell.length_a   1.000
_cell.length_b   1.000
_cell.length_c   1.000
_cell.angle_alpha   90.00
_cell.angle_beta   90.00
_cell.angle_gamma   90.00
#
_symmetry.space_group_name_H-M   'P 1'
#
loop_
_entity.id
_entity.type
_entity.pdbx_description
1 polymer ?
#
loop_
_entity_poly.entity_id
_entity_poly.type
_entity_poly.pdbx_seq_one_letter_code
_entity_poly.pdbx_strand_id
1 'polypeptide(L)'
;MRNYEDEFFEGERILYGLKDANLNEIIFGKGESPLKEVKNINIENSVFKWKYPLWYDENIKVRNTVFETMSRSGIWYTKNISIKDSALQAPKLFRRCENISLDNVHFSNAEETMWTCKDIKIRNSQINGDYFGKDSENIYLDNVSIIGNYCFDGGKNIEVHNSNFVSKDAFWNCENVVIYDSTLDGEYLAWNTKNLKLVNCIIQSKQGLNYIEHLEMKDCKLINSNLVFEYVSDINAEITTKIDSIKNPISGNITVPKITQLIMDPTKIDPNKTIINCDTVEIRTEESDTNQKAKKAKYEV
;
A
#
# COMPACT_ATOMS: atom_id res chain seq x y z
N MET A 1 37.79 5.72 2.58
CA MET A 1 36.84 4.60 2.67
C MET A 1 37.63 3.31 2.52
N ARG A 2 37.29 2.27 3.30
CA ARG A 2 37.82 0.90 3.15
C ARG A 2 37.13 0.21 1.97
N ASN A 3 37.83 -0.63 1.22
CA ASN A 3 37.24 -1.36 0.09
C ASN A 3 37.33 -2.86 0.35
N TYR A 4 36.28 -3.58 -0.01
CA TYR A 4 36.19 -5.03 -0.06
C TYR A 4 35.68 -5.39 -1.44
N GLU A 5 36.37 -6.31 -2.12
CA GLU A 5 36.10 -6.70 -3.50
C GLU A 5 36.26 -8.22 -3.63
N ASP A 6 35.34 -8.88 -4.32
CA ASP A 6 35.40 -10.30 -4.69
C ASP A 6 35.49 -11.28 -3.50
N GLU A 7 34.82 -10.94 -2.39
CA GLU A 7 34.88 -11.74 -1.17
C GLU A 7 33.63 -12.59 -0.92
N PHE A 8 33.85 -13.70 -0.22
CA PHE A 8 32.80 -14.53 0.36
C PHE A 8 32.89 -14.48 1.89
N PHE A 9 31.86 -13.95 2.54
CA PHE A 9 31.79 -13.87 3.99
C PHE A 9 30.77 -14.85 4.57
N GLU A 10 31.19 -15.58 5.60
CA GLU A 10 30.32 -16.40 6.45
C GLU A 10 30.60 -16.16 7.94
N GLY A 11 29.62 -16.50 8.78
CA GLY A 11 29.70 -16.29 10.22
C GLY A 11 28.85 -15.12 10.73
N GLU A 12 28.57 -15.14 12.03
CA GLU A 12 27.80 -14.08 12.69
C GLU A 12 28.62 -12.78 12.75
N ARG A 13 28.00 -11.64 12.40
CA ARG A 13 28.58 -10.30 12.63
C ARG A 13 29.94 -10.05 11.99
N ILE A 14 30.18 -10.68 10.84
CA ILE A 14 31.50 -10.69 10.17
C ILE A 14 32.06 -9.29 9.85
N LEU A 15 31.20 -8.29 9.57
CA LEU A 15 31.58 -6.89 9.34
C LEU A 15 30.91 -5.93 10.32
N TYR A 16 30.65 -6.39 11.55
CA TYR A 16 30.02 -5.59 12.59
C TYR A 16 30.77 -4.27 12.88
N GLY A 17 30.01 -3.19 13.02
CA GLY A 17 30.56 -1.86 13.35
C GLY A 17 31.44 -1.24 12.26
N LEU A 18 31.44 -1.79 11.05
CA LEU A 18 32.18 -1.24 9.92
C LEU A 18 31.74 0.19 9.61
N LYS A 19 32.71 1.06 9.31
CA LYS A 19 32.48 2.46 8.95
C LYS A 19 33.26 2.84 7.70
N ASP A 20 32.62 3.67 6.88
CA ASP A 20 33.19 4.30 5.69
C ASP A 20 33.78 3.27 4.74
N ALA A 21 32.94 2.42 4.16
CA ALA A 21 33.39 1.32 3.32
C ALA A 21 32.58 1.12 2.03
N ASN A 22 33.26 0.62 1.00
CA ASN A 22 32.66 0.11 -0.23
C ASN A 22 32.79 -1.41 -0.23
N LEU A 23 31.67 -2.08 -0.48
CA LEU A 23 31.52 -3.53 -0.58
C LEU A 23 31.06 -3.82 -2.00
N ASN A 24 31.95 -4.30 -2.86
CA ASN A 24 31.63 -4.64 -4.24
C ASN A 24 31.82 -6.14 -4.48
N GLU A 25 30.89 -6.77 -5.19
CA GLU A 25 31.00 -8.18 -5.59
C GLU A 25 31.14 -9.12 -4.38
N ILE A 26 30.40 -8.82 -3.31
CA ILE A 26 30.43 -9.57 -2.06
C ILE A 26 29.28 -10.57 -1.99
N ILE A 27 29.58 -11.79 -1.60
CA ILE A 27 28.57 -12.79 -1.24
C ILE A 27 28.58 -12.98 0.27
N PHE A 28 27.51 -12.54 0.92
CA PHE A 28 27.24 -12.85 2.33
C PHE A 28 26.50 -14.19 2.40
N GLY A 29 27.25 -15.25 2.71
CA GLY A 29 26.77 -16.61 2.89
C GLY A 29 26.03 -16.84 4.20
N LYS A 30 26.17 -18.04 4.78
CA LYS A 30 25.48 -18.36 6.04
C LYS A 30 26.14 -17.63 7.22
N GLY A 31 25.36 -16.79 7.87
CA GLY A 31 25.78 -16.00 9.02
C GLY A 31 24.71 -14.96 9.35
N GLU A 32 24.39 -14.76 10.62
CA GLU A 32 23.39 -13.78 11.02
C GLU A 32 24.03 -12.40 11.21
N SER A 33 23.33 -11.34 10.79
CA SER A 33 23.76 -9.95 11.01
C SER A 33 25.13 -9.58 10.41
N PRO A 34 25.40 -9.89 9.12
CA PRO A 34 26.71 -9.63 8.53
C PRO A 34 27.11 -8.14 8.61
N LEU A 35 26.15 -7.23 8.38
CA LEU A 35 26.29 -5.80 8.61
C LEU A 35 25.32 -5.41 9.72
N LYS A 36 25.89 -5.02 10.85
CA LYS A 36 25.14 -4.55 12.01
C LYS A 36 25.88 -3.40 12.66
N GLU A 37 25.15 -2.35 13.00
CA GLU A 37 25.68 -1.09 13.54
C GLU A 37 26.74 -0.46 12.63
N VAL A 38 26.57 -0.63 11.31
CA VAL A 38 27.48 -0.08 10.31
C VAL A 38 27.07 1.33 9.88
N LYS A 39 28.03 2.12 9.41
CA LYS A 39 27.78 3.51 8.98
C LYS A 39 28.52 3.89 7.71
N ASN A 40 27.85 4.62 6.82
CA ASN A 40 28.42 5.11 5.55
C ASN A 40 28.95 3.97 4.69
N ILE A 41 28.06 3.03 4.33
CA ILE A 41 28.42 1.84 3.55
C ILE A 41 27.78 1.90 2.17
N ASN A 42 28.60 1.69 1.13
CA ASN A 42 28.13 1.46 -0.23
C ASN A 42 28.25 -0.04 -0.54
N ILE A 43 27.19 -0.64 -1.06
CA ILE A 43 27.09 -2.06 -1.37
C ILE A 43 26.66 -2.18 -2.84
N GLU A 44 27.48 -2.82 -3.65
CA GLU A 44 27.24 -2.98 -5.08
C GLU A 44 27.48 -4.42 -5.54
N ASN A 45 26.70 -4.88 -6.53
CA ASN A 45 26.91 -6.16 -7.20
C ASN A 45 26.96 -7.37 -6.24
N SER A 46 26.21 -7.31 -5.14
CA SER A 46 26.37 -8.23 -4.01
C SER A 46 25.16 -9.12 -3.79
N VAL A 47 25.30 -10.15 -2.96
CA VAL A 47 24.23 -11.09 -2.61
C VAL A 47 24.16 -11.32 -1.11
N PHE A 48 22.98 -11.12 -0.52
CA PHE A 48 22.67 -11.54 0.84
C PHE A 48 21.87 -12.84 0.83
N LYS A 49 22.47 -13.90 1.36
CA LYS A 49 21.86 -15.24 1.37
C LYS A 49 21.15 -15.57 2.69
N TRP A 50 21.47 -14.86 3.77
CA TRP A 50 21.03 -15.23 5.12
C TRP A 50 20.53 -14.04 5.94
N LYS A 51 20.04 -14.33 7.14
CA LYS A 51 19.19 -13.45 7.94
C LYS A 51 19.88 -12.18 8.43
N TYR A 52 19.04 -11.17 8.66
CA TYR A 52 19.39 -9.89 9.26
C TYR A 52 20.51 -9.12 8.51
N PRO A 53 20.53 -9.03 7.16
CA PRO A 53 21.59 -8.35 6.43
C PRO A 53 22.02 -6.99 6.94
N LEU A 54 21.07 -6.11 7.24
CA LEU A 54 21.26 -4.71 7.63
C LEU A 54 20.49 -4.43 8.93
N TRP A 55 21.19 -4.12 10.01
CA TRP A 55 20.58 -4.05 11.34
C TRP A 55 21.19 -2.92 12.20
N TYR A 56 20.38 -1.93 12.59
CA TYR A 56 20.83 -0.70 13.28
C TYR A 56 21.83 0.14 12.47
N ASP A 57 21.68 0.18 11.14
CA ASP A 57 22.65 0.83 10.28
C ASP A 57 22.29 2.28 9.92
N GLU A 58 23.26 3.06 9.46
CA GLU A 58 23.06 4.47 9.08
C GLU A 58 23.80 4.81 7.78
N ASN A 59 23.13 5.53 6.87
CA ASN A 59 23.70 5.98 5.59
C ASN A 59 24.18 4.83 4.71
N ILE A 60 23.23 4.05 4.20
CA ILE A 60 23.49 2.84 3.42
C ILE A 60 23.03 3.03 1.98
N LYS A 61 23.91 2.74 1.03
CA LYS A 61 23.58 2.71 -0.40
C LYS A 61 23.75 1.31 -0.93
N VAL A 62 22.71 0.79 -1.57
CA VAL A 62 22.70 -0.55 -2.16
C VAL A 62 22.33 -0.43 -3.63
N ARG A 63 23.10 -1.09 -4.51
CA ARG A 63 22.85 -1.10 -5.96
C ARG A 63 23.11 -2.48 -6.53
N ASN A 64 22.32 -2.90 -7.52
CA ASN A 64 22.51 -4.16 -8.25
C ASN A 64 22.74 -5.36 -7.32
N THR A 65 21.89 -5.50 -6.30
CA THR A 65 22.09 -6.46 -5.22
C THR A 65 20.87 -7.38 -5.08
N VAL A 66 21.12 -8.64 -4.71
CA VAL A 66 20.07 -9.63 -4.48
C VAL A 66 19.96 -9.96 -2.99
N PHE A 67 18.73 -9.91 -2.48
CA PHE A 67 18.38 -10.42 -1.16
C PHE A 67 17.60 -11.72 -1.37
N GLU A 68 18.24 -12.86 -1.15
CA GLU A 68 17.61 -14.18 -1.34
C GLU A 68 16.54 -14.44 -0.26
N THR A 69 15.68 -15.44 -0.47
CA THR A 69 14.54 -15.77 0.41
C THR A 69 14.88 -15.84 1.91
N MET A 70 16.07 -16.35 2.25
CA MET A 70 16.48 -16.52 3.66
C MET A 70 17.06 -15.25 4.30
N SER A 71 17.20 -14.16 3.56
CA SER A 71 17.57 -12.83 4.06
C SER A 71 16.44 -12.09 4.78
N ARG A 72 15.54 -12.86 5.41
CA ARG A 72 14.37 -12.40 6.16
C ARG A 72 14.73 -11.61 7.41
N SER A 73 13.76 -10.84 7.89
CA SER A 73 13.94 -9.87 8.99
C SER A 73 15.12 -8.93 8.68
N GLY A 74 15.21 -8.51 7.42
CA GLY A 74 16.53 -8.27 6.85
C GLY A 74 17.07 -6.85 6.92
N ILE A 75 16.21 -5.86 7.06
CA ILE A 75 16.60 -4.44 7.11
C ILE A 75 15.82 -3.76 8.24
N TRP A 76 16.41 -3.67 9.42
CA TRP A 76 15.70 -3.26 10.64
C TRP A 76 16.42 -2.10 11.33
N TYR A 77 15.64 -1.13 11.84
CA TYR A 77 16.14 0.05 12.57
C TYR A 77 17.20 0.86 11.80
N THR A 78 17.18 0.77 10.47
CA THR A 78 18.16 1.42 9.60
C THR A 78 17.68 2.79 9.17
N LYS A 79 18.58 3.78 9.17
CA LYS A 79 18.28 5.16 8.79
C LYS A 79 19.06 5.58 7.54
N ASN A 80 18.43 6.37 6.67
CA ASN A 80 19.02 6.91 5.45
C ASN A 80 19.52 5.77 4.54
N ILE A 81 18.59 4.96 4.03
CA ILE A 81 18.91 3.84 3.13
C ILE A 81 18.38 4.11 1.72
N SER A 82 19.23 3.91 0.72
CA SER A 82 18.82 3.90 -0.68
C SER A 82 19.12 2.55 -1.34
N ILE A 83 18.14 1.93 -1.99
CA ILE A 83 18.31 0.70 -2.77
C ILE A 83 17.91 0.94 -4.21
N LYS A 84 18.77 0.56 -5.15
CA LYS A 84 18.53 0.69 -6.59
C LYS A 84 18.79 -0.59 -7.37
N ASP A 85 18.04 -0.81 -8.44
CA ASP A 85 18.28 -1.87 -9.43
C ASP A 85 18.44 -3.26 -8.78
N SER A 86 17.58 -3.60 -7.83
CA SER A 86 17.80 -4.73 -6.93
C SER A 86 16.57 -5.65 -6.82
N ALA A 87 16.82 -6.92 -6.52
CA ALA A 87 15.77 -7.92 -6.36
C ALA A 87 15.74 -8.43 -4.91
N LEU A 88 14.58 -8.30 -4.26
CA LEU A 88 14.36 -8.62 -2.86
C LEU A 88 13.34 -9.75 -2.75
N GLN A 89 13.82 -10.96 -2.46
CA GLN A 89 13.00 -12.17 -2.38
C GLN A 89 12.58 -12.54 -0.95
N ALA A 90 13.24 -11.97 0.05
CA ALA A 90 12.97 -12.31 1.44
C ALA A 90 11.64 -11.72 1.94
N PRO A 91 10.81 -12.52 2.63
CA PRO A 91 9.71 -11.96 3.40
C PRO A 91 10.28 -11.17 4.59
N LYS A 92 9.54 -10.18 5.10
CA LYS A 92 9.87 -9.38 6.29
C LYS A 92 11.12 -8.50 6.11
N LEU A 93 11.10 -7.56 5.18
CA LEU A 93 12.15 -6.54 5.02
C LEU A 93 11.66 -5.17 5.54
N PHE A 94 12.56 -4.26 5.92
CA PHE A 94 12.19 -2.92 6.40
C PHE A 94 11.24 -2.92 7.62
N ARG A 95 11.84 -2.82 8.82
CA ARG A 95 11.09 -2.66 10.08
C ARG A 95 11.63 -1.46 10.82
N ARG A 96 10.76 -0.49 11.14
CA ARG A 96 11.13 0.72 11.91
C ARG A 96 12.34 1.45 11.29
N CYS A 97 12.34 1.53 9.96
CA CYS A 97 13.34 2.26 9.19
C CYS A 97 12.87 3.69 8.92
N GLU A 98 13.81 4.59 8.65
CA GLU A 98 13.56 6.01 8.44
C GLU A 98 14.38 6.53 7.25
N ASN A 99 13.79 7.41 6.44
CA ASN A 99 14.38 7.99 5.23
C ASN A 99 14.86 6.92 4.24
N ILE A 100 13.88 6.32 3.56
CA ILE A 100 14.06 5.17 2.68
C ILE A 100 13.80 5.60 1.24
N SER A 101 14.75 5.34 0.35
CA SER A 101 14.62 5.60 -1.09
C SER A 101 14.80 4.31 -1.90
N LEU A 102 13.76 3.88 -2.60
CA LEU A 102 13.75 2.69 -3.45
C LEU A 102 13.48 3.10 -4.90
N ASP A 103 14.27 2.60 -5.84
CA ASP A 103 14.16 2.93 -7.25
C ASP A 103 14.52 1.71 -8.11
N ASN A 104 13.62 1.28 -8.99
CA ASN A 104 13.78 0.06 -9.78
C ASN A 104 14.06 -1.18 -8.90
N VAL A 105 13.17 -1.42 -7.92
CA VAL A 105 13.27 -2.56 -7.00
C VAL A 105 12.14 -3.54 -7.25
N HIS A 106 12.48 -4.82 -7.35
CA HIS A 106 11.51 -5.92 -7.47
C HIS A 106 11.42 -6.69 -6.15
N PHE A 107 10.28 -6.58 -5.47
CA PHE A 107 9.96 -7.40 -4.30
C PHE A 107 9.11 -8.59 -4.73
N SER A 108 9.72 -9.77 -4.85
CA SER A 108 8.97 -10.99 -5.21
C SER A 108 8.16 -11.55 -4.03
N ASN A 109 8.50 -11.19 -2.79
CA ASN A 109 7.75 -11.47 -1.57
C ASN A 109 7.92 -10.33 -0.55
N ALA A 110 6.82 -9.74 -0.10
CA ALA A 110 6.77 -8.56 0.76
C ALA A 110 5.74 -8.63 1.91
N GLU A 111 5.30 -9.83 2.33
CA GLU A 111 4.19 -10.05 3.30
C GLU A 111 4.25 -9.28 4.64
N GLU A 112 5.43 -8.96 5.14
CA GLU A 112 5.58 -8.21 6.40
C GLU A 112 6.64 -7.13 6.25
N THR A 113 6.62 -6.51 5.07
CA THR A 113 7.64 -5.58 4.63
C THR A 113 7.18 -4.14 4.81
N MET A 114 8.12 -3.26 5.20
CA MET A 114 7.88 -1.83 5.37
C MET A 114 6.90 -1.52 6.51
N TRP A 115 7.04 -2.19 7.65
CA TRP A 115 6.15 -1.94 8.80
C TRP A 115 6.73 -0.90 9.73
N THR A 116 5.87 0.06 10.14
CA THR A 116 6.21 1.14 11.07
C THR A 116 7.41 1.96 10.63
N CYS A 117 7.53 2.20 9.32
CA CYS A 117 8.62 2.97 8.72
C CYS A 117 8.20 4.42 8.46
N LYS A 118 9.17 5.31 8.26
CA LYS A 118 8.94 6.75 8.05
C LYS A 118 9.74 7.28 6.87
N ASP A 119 9.18 8.27 6.19
CA ASP A 119 9.81 9.01 5.09
C ASP A 119 10.26 8.06 3.97
N ILE A 120 9.28 7.53 3.25
CA ILE A 120 9.42 6.44 2.30
C ILE A 120 9.19 6.96 0.89
N LYS A 121 10.14 6.73 -0.01
CA LYS A 121 10.05 7.13 -1.40
C LYS A 121 10.31 5.94 -2.30
N ILE A 122 9.34 5.53 -3.10
CA ILE A 122 9.44 4.36 -3.99
C ILE A 122 9.14 4.78 -5.42
N ARG A 123 10.01 4.39 -6.35
CA ARG A 123 9.81 4.60 -7.79
C ARG A 123 10.05 3.35 -8.62
N ASN A 124 9.35 3.26 -9.75
CA ASN A 124 9.63 2.28 -10.80
C ASN A 124 9.71 0.84 -10.28
N SER A 125 8.84 0.47 -9.32
CA SER A 125 9.03 -0.75 -8.52
C SER A 125 7.82 -1.66 -8.57
N GLN A 126 8.07 -2.95 -8.35
CA GLN A 126 7.05 -3.99 -8.32
C GLN A 126 7.07 -4.66 -6.96
N ILE A 127 5.88 -4.82 -6.36
CA ILE A 127 5.73 -5.30 -4.99
C ILE A 127 4.68 -6.39 -4.95
N ASN A 128 5.06 -7.58 -4.48
CA ASN A 128 4.15 -8.68 -4.21
C ASN A 128 4.16 -9.01 -2.71
N GLY A 129 3.10 -8.70 -1.98
CA GLY A 129 2.97 -9.08 -0.58
C GLY A 129 1.83 -8.38 0.17
N ASP A 130 1.19 -9.13 1.05
CA ASP A 130 0.15 -8.62 1.95
C ASP A 130 0.74 -7.63 2.97
N TYR A 131 -0.09 -6.73 3.51
CA TYR A 131 0.26 -5.77 4.55
C TYR A 131 1.53 -4.94 4.29
N PHE A 132 1.95 -4.79 3.04
CA PHE A 132 3.08 -3.95 2.70
C PHE A 132 2.82 -2.52 3.19
N GLY A 133 3.76 -1.92 3.93
CA GLY A 133 3.62 -0.53 4.38
C GLY A 133 2.79 -0.34 5.65
N LYS A 134 2.42 -1.40 6.38
CA LYS A 134 1.59 -1.31 7.60
C LYS A 134 2.13 -0.31 8.63
N ASP A 135 1.26 0.54 9.18
CA ASP A 135 1.56 1.55 10.22
C ASP A 135 2.71 2.51 9.85
N SER A 136 2.98 2.71 8.56
CA SER A 136 4.04 3.60 8.08
C SER A 136 3.51 5.00 7.73
N GLU A 137 4.39 5.99 7.73
CA GLU A 137 4.02 7.39 7.47
C GLU A 137 4.97 8.12 6.51
N ASN A 138 4.45 9.15 5.85
CA ASN A 138 5.14 10.00 4.87
C ASN A 138 5.63 9.17 3.68
N ILE A 139 4.67 8.68 2.88
CA ILE A 139 4.91 7.72 1.81
C ILE A 139 4.67 8.39 0.47
N TYR A 140 5.66 8.30 -0.42
CA TYR A 140 5.55 8.73 -1.81
C TYR A 140 5.79 7.55 -2.75
N LEU A 141 4.83 7.29 -3.65
CA LEU A 141 4.88 6.26 -4.67
C LEU A 141 4.72 6.89 -6.06
N ASP A 142 5.53 6.45 -7.02
CA ASP A 142 5.43 6.91 -8.41
C ASP A 142 5.89 5.81 -9.37
N ASN A 143 4.99 5.42 -10.29
CA ASN A 143 5.20 4.27 -11.16
C ASN A 143 5.46 2.97 -10.38
N VAL A 144 4.54 2.62 -9.47
CA VAL A 144 4.64 1.43 -8.62
C VAL A 144 3.47 0.49 -8.88
N SER A 145 3.75 -0.81 -8.97
CA SER A 145 2.73 -1.85 -9.04
C SER A 145 2.73 -2.68 -7.76
N ILE A 146 1.58 -2.75 -7.08
CA ILE A 146 1.41 -3.55 -5.85
C ILE A 146 0.35 -4.62 -6.07
N ILE A 147 0.72 -5.86 -5.75
CA ILE A 147 -0.19 -7.01 -5.69
C ILE A 147 -0.09 -7.56 -4.26
N GLY A 148 -1.20 -7.54 -3.53
CA GLY A 148 -1.23 -7.99 -2.14
C GLY A 148 -2.34 -7.30 -1.35
N ASN A 149 -2.86 -7.96 -0.34
CA ASN A 149 -4.00 -7.51 0.44
C ASN A 149 -3.60 -6.58 1.58
N TYR A 150 -4.43 -5.58 1.89
CA TYR A 150 -4.28 -4.71 3.06
C TYR A 150 -2.99 -3.89 3.03
N CYS A 151 -2.53 -3.49 1.84
CA CYS A 151 -1.37 -2.61 1.74
C CYS A 151 -1.69 -1.25 2.40
N PHE A 152 -0.69 -0.76 3.14
CA PHE A 152 -0.74 0.46 3.94
C PHE A 152 -1.77 0.48 5.06
N ASP A 153 -2.23 -0.67 5.57
CA ASP A 153 -3.12 -0.69 6.75
C ASP A 153 -2.55 0.18 7.90
N GLY A 154 -3.32 1.19 8.32
CA GLY A 154 -2.94 2.15 9.36
C GLY A 154 -1.96 3.24 8.91
N GLY A 155 -1.71 3.38 7.60
CA GLY A 155 -0.73 4.30 7.04
C GLY A 155 -1.17 5.76 7.05
N LYS A 156 -0.20 6.69 7.05
CA LYS A 156 -0.46 8.14 7.10
C LYS A 156 0.36 8.95 6.11
N ASN A 157 -0.24 10.03 5.59
CA ASN A 157 0.40 10.96 4.65
C ASN A 157 0.97 10.22 3.44
N ILE A 158 0.07 9.69 2.61
CA ILE A 158 0.41 8.85 1.47
C ILE A 158 0.09 9.60 0.18
N GLU A 159 1.08 9.73 -0.70
CA GLU A 159 0.94 10.34 -2.01
C GLU A 159 1.34 9.34 -3.10
N VAL A 160 0.46 9.13 -4.08
CA VAL A 160 0.61 8.09 -5.11
C VAL A 160 0.40 8.68 -6.50
N HIS A 161 1.28 8.33 -7.43
CA HIS A 161 1.23 8.73 -8.83
C HIS A 161 1.43 7.54 -9.77
N ASN A 162 0.75 7.52 -10.91
CA ASN A 162 1.02 6.61 -12.04
C ASN A 162 1.12 5.12 -11.63
N SER A 163 0.30 4.67 -10.68
CA SER A 163 0.50 3.38 -10.01
C SER A 163 -0.68 2.42 -10.18
N ASN A 164 -0.43 1.14 -9.92
CA ASN A 164 -1.43 0.09 -10.04
C ASN A 164 -1.52 -0.74 -8.76
N PHE A 165 -2.74 -0.99 -8.30
CA PHE A 165 -3.03 -1.77 -7.09
C PHE A 165 -4.00 -2.89 -7.40
N VAL A 166 -3.61 -4.12 -7.05
CA VAL A 166 -4.52 -5.26 -6.95
C VAL A 166 -4.50 -5.71 -5.49
N SER A 167 -5.52 -5.31 -4.76
CA SER A 167 -5.59 -5.53 -3.31
C SER A 167 -7.02 -5.67 -2.87
N LYS A 168 -7.31 -6.63 -1.98
CA LYS A 168 -8.64 -6.69 -1.38
C LYS A 168 -9.04 -5.37 -0.72
N ASP A 169 -8.11 -4.72 -0.03
CA ASP A 169 -8.26 -3.36 0.48
C ASP A 169 -6.88 -2.70 0.41
N ALA A 170 -6.74 -1.68 -0.45
CA ALA A 170 -5.61 -0.78 -0.37
C ALA A 170 -6.04 0.43 0.47
N PHE A 171 -5.19 0.83 1.42
CA PHE A 171 -5.43 2.00 2.29
C PHE A 171 -6.47 1.79 3.40
N TRP A 172 -6.55 0.58 3.96
CA TRP A 172 -7.38 0.34 5.15
C TRP A 172 -6.91 1.19 6.35
N ASN A 173 -7.84 1.78 7.10
CA ASN A 173 -7.57 2.57 8.31
C ASN A 173 -6.54 3.71 8.11
N CYS A 174 -6.49 4.30 6.92
CA CYS A 174 -5.48 5.31 6.57
C CYS A 174 -5.89 6.75 6.94
N GLU A 175 -4.92 7.65 6.93
CA GLU A 175 -5.14 9.09 7.14
C GLU A 175 -4.31 9.92 6.15
N ASN A 176 -4.95 10.90 5.49
CA ASN A 176 -4.36 11.80 4.49
C ASN A 176 -3.74 11.02 3.32
N VAL A 177 -4.60 10.55 2.42
CA VAL A 177 -4.20 9.78 1.24
C VAL A 177 -4.58 10.57 -0.03
N VAL A 178 -3.62 10.74 -0.93
CA VAL A 178 -3.82 11.43 -2.21
C VAL A 178 -3.28 10.58 -3.35
N ILE A 179 -4.11 10.32 -4.35
CA ILE A 179 -3.80 9.40 -5.44
C ILE A 179 -4.13 10.06 -6.79
N TYR A 180 -3.17 10.03 -7.70
CA TYR A 180 -3.25 10.60 -9.04
C TYR A 180 -3.00 9.52 -10.10
N ASP A 181 -3.72 9.60 -11.22
CA ASP A 181 -3.37 8.91 -12.47
C ASP A 181 -3.14 7.40 -12.30
N SER A 182 -3.95 6.76 -11.45
CA SER A 182 -3.70 5.38 -10.99
C SER A 182 -4.90 4.46 -11.18
N THR A 183 -4.62 3.15 -11.22
CA THR A 183 -5.65 2.10 -11.30
C THR A 183 -5.71 1.32 -9.98
N LEU A 184 -6.92 1.16 -9.44
CA LEU A 184 -7.17 0.44 -8.20
C LEU A 184 -8.23 -0.65 -8.43
N ASP A 185 -7.87 -1.90 -8.19
CA ASP A 185 -8.77 -3.05 -8.22
C ASP A 185 -8.82 -3.73 -6.84
N GLY A 186 -10.01 -3.80 -6.25
CA GLY A 186 -10.18 -4.36 -4.91
C GLY A 186 -11.60 -4.75 -4.53
N GLU A 187 -11.78 -5.18 -3.28
CA GLU A 187 -13.10 -5.40 -2.68
C GLU A 187 -13.41 -4.17 -1.81
N TYR A 188 -12.82 -4.10 -0.62
CA TYR A 188 -13.06 -3.10 0.41
C TYR A 188 -12.15 -1.87 0.28
N LEU A 189 -11.85 -1.40 -0.93
CA LEU A 189 -10.87 -0.33 -1.17
C LEU A 189 -11.01 0.88 -0.22
N ALA A 190 -9.96 1.19 0.55
CA ALA A 190 -9.81 2.37 1.40
C ALA A 190 -10.81 2.50 2.56
N TRP A 191 -11.22 1.38 3.17
CA TRP A 191 -12.15 1.43 4.31
C TRP A 191 -11.58 2.17 5.51
N ASN A 192 -12.47 2.87 6.24
CA ASN A 192 -12.13 3.60 7.48
C ASN A 192 -11.04 4.68 7.29
N THR A 193 -10.95 5.25 6.08
CA THR A 193 -9.95 6.28 5.79
C THR A 193 -10.43 7.67 6.19
N LYS A 194 -9.52 8.50 6.68
CA LYS A 194 -9.70 9.93 6.91
C LYS A 194 -8.96 10.73 5.82
N ASN A 195 -9.62 11.68 5.19
CA ASN A 195 -9.09 12.54 4.15
C ASN A 195 -8.51 11.76 2.96
N LEU A 196 -9.41 11.27 2.09
CA LEU A 196 -9.03 10.60 0.85
C LEU A 196 -9.28 11.51 -0.36
N LYS A 197 -8.27 11.67 -1.20
CA LYS A 197 -8.36 12.39 -2.48
C LYS A 197 -7.92 11.50 -3.64
N LEU A 198 -8.79 11.37 -4.64
CA LEU A 198 -8.55 10.60 -5.86
C LEU A 198 -8.71 11.52 -7.07
N VAL A 199 -7.73 11.56 -7.97
CA VAL A 199 -7.77 12.39 -9.17
C VAL A 199 -7.38 11.55 -10.38
N ASN A 200 -8.21 11.58 -11.43
CA ASN A 200 -7.99 10.84 -12.68
C ASN A 200 -7.68 9.35 -12.46
N CYS A 201 -8.41 8.71 -11.54
CA CYS A 201 -8.21 7.31 -11.18
C CYS A 201 -9.24 6.38 -11.84
N ILE A 202 -8.83 5.16 -12.18
CA ILE A 202 -9.72 4.07 -12.59
C ILE A 202 -9.88 3.11 -11.40
N ILE A 203 -11.11 2.86 -11.01
CA ILE A 203 -11.45 2.09 -9.81
C ILE A 203 -12.43 0.99 -10.17
N GLN A 204 -12.10 -0.24 -9.82
CA GLN A 204 -13.03 -1.36 -9.76
C GLN A 204 -13.10 -1.85 -8.31
N SER A 205 -14.30 -1.85 -7.72
CA SER A 205 -14.43 -2.27 -6.33
C SER A 205 -15.79 -2.83 -5.94
N LYS A 206 -15.80 -3.93 -5.20
CA LYS A 206 -17.02 -4.43 -4.54
C LYS A 206 -17.07 -4.00 -3.08
N GLN A 207 -17.99 -3.11 -2.73
CA GLN A 207 -18.03 -2.45 -1.43
C GLN A 207 -16.77 -1.62 -1.16
N GLY A 208 -16.23 -0.93 -2.16
CA GLY A 208 -15.10 -0.02 -1.95
C GLY A 208 -15.55 1.36 -1.47
N LEU A 209 -14.60 2.15 -0.97
CA LEU A 209 -14.77 3.55 -0.58
C LEU A 209 -15.88 3.73 0.48
N ASN A 210 -15.85 2.91 1.53
CA ASN A 210 -16.85 2.96 2.61
C ASN A 210 -16.20 3.41 3.93
N TYR A 211 -17.00 3.99 4.81
CA TYR A 211 -16.59 4.48 6.14
C TYR A 211 -15.48 5.54 6.08
N ILE A 212 -15.51 6.38 5.05
CA ILE A 212 -14.53 7.45 4.84
C ILE A 212 -15.03 8.75 5.46
N GLU A 213 -14.15 9.44 6.18
CA GLU A 213 -14.37 10.82 6.60
C GLU A 213 -13.62 11.75 5.63
N HIS A 214 -14.36 12.61 4.92
CA HIS A 214 -13.84 13.52 3.89
C HIS A 214 -13.27 12.80 2.66
N LEU A 215 -14.07 12.78 1.58
CA LEU A 215 -13.72 12.15 0.30
C LEU A 215 -13.80 13.14 -0.85
N GLU A 216 -12.65 13.42 -1.47
CA GLU A 216 -12.58 14.15 -2.75
C GLU A 216 -12.31 13.19 -3.90
N MET A 217 -13.12 13.26 -4.95
CA MET A 217 -12.86 12.54 -6.21
C MET A 217 -13.02 13.50 -7.38
N LYS A 218 -12.05 13.50 -8.28
CA LYS A 218 -12.08 14.32 -9.49
C LYS A 218 -11.71 13.50 -10.72
N ASP A 219 -12.50 13.61 -11.78
CA ASP A 219 -12.25 12.92 -13.06
C ASP A 219 -12.09 11.39 -12.90
N CYS A 220 -12.76 10.78 -11.93
CA CYS A 220 -12.62 9.35 -11.64
C CYS A 220 -13.53 8.49 -12.53
N LYS A 221 -13.12 7.25 -12.78
CA LYS A 221 -13.93 6.20 -13.40
C LYS A 221 -14.15 5.09 -12.39
N LEU A 222 -15.40 4.81 -12.08
CA LEU A 222 -15.80 3.63 -11.29
C LEU A 222 -16.42 2.62 -12.24
N ILE A 223 -15.77 1.48 -12.43
CA ILE A 223 -16.18 0.45 -13.40
C ILE A 223 -16.48 -0.83 -12.63
N ASN A 224 -17.66 -1.40 -12.84
CA ASN A 224 -18.09 -2.61 -12.13
C ASN A 224 -18.02 -2.45 -10.60
N SER A 225 -18.38 -1.26 -10.11
CA SER A 225 -18.28 -0.90 -8.70
C SER A 225 -19.65 -0.80 -8.05
N ASN A 226 -19.88 -1.59 -7.01
CA ASN A 226 -21.15 -1.68 -6.30
C ASN A 226 -20.98 -1.44 -4.79
N LEU A 227 -22.07 -1.02 -4.16
CA LEU A 227 -22.18 -0.78 -2.72
C LEU A 227 -21.10 0.18 -2.21
N VAL A 228 -20.77 1.18 -3.01
CA VAL A 228 -19.79 2.22 -2.67
C VAL A 228 -20.43 3.35 -1.86
N PHE A 229 -19.60 4.07 -1.12
CA PHE A 229 -19.94 5.24 -0.31
C PHE A 229 -20.79 4.98 0.95
N GLU A 230 -20.84 3.73 1.41
CA GLU A 230 -21.51 3.40 2.67
C GLU A 230 -20.86 4.13 3.84
N TYR A 231 -21.66 4.94 4.52
CA TYR A 231 -21.24 5.77 5.65
C TYR A 231 -20.08 6.71 5.36
N VAL A 232 -20.00 7.26 4.14
CA VAL A 232 -19.00 8.28 3.80
C VAL A 232 -19.55 9.69 4.06
N SER A 233 -18.79 10.53 4.77
CA SER A 233 -19.13 11.92 5.05
C SER A 233 -18.29 12.90 4.23
N ASP A 234 -18.86 14.09 3.99
CA ASP A 234 -18.20 15.19 3.29
C ASP A 234 -17.63 14.76 1.93
N ILE A 235 -18.50 14.14 1.12
CA ILE A 235 -18.16 13.72 -0.24
C ILE A 235 -18.15 14.94 -1.17
N ASN A 236 -17.13 15.04 -2.00
CA ASN A 236 -17.11 15.86 -3.20
C ASN A 236 -16.58 15.01 -4.35
N ALA A 237 -17.47 14.32 -5.06
CA ALA A 237 -17.10 13.33 -6.06
C ALA A 237 -17.61 13.69 -7.47
N GLU A 238 -16.68 13.75 -8.42
CA GLU A 238 -16.93 13.83 -9.86
C GLU A 238 -16.52 12.51 -10.53
N ILE A 239 -17.51 11.78 -11.04
CA ILE A 239 -17.36 10.45 -11.62
C ILE A 239 -17.87 10.46 -13.06
N THR A 240 -17.05 9.97 -13.98
CA THR A 240 -17.28 10.10 -15.43
C THR A 240 -17.90 8.85 -16.07
N THR A 241 -18.14 7.80 -15.29
CA THR A 241 -18.74 6.54 -15.73
C THR A 241 -20.02 6.23 -14.96
N LYS A 242 -20.81 5.29 -15.49
CA LYS A 242 -21.91 4.67 -14.75
C LYS A 242 -21.36 3.97 -13.49
N ILE A 243 -22.06 4.11 -12.36
CA ILE A 243 -21.82 3.33 -11.13
C ILE A 243 -22.89 2.24 -10.99
N ASP A 244 -22.51 1.05 -10.51
CA ASP A 244 -23.48 -0.03 -10.33
C ASP A 244 -24.35 0.22 -9.10
N SER A 245 -23.77 0.48 -7.92
CA SER A 245 -24.60 0.97 -6.82
C SER A 245 -23.90 1.85 -5.80
N ILE A 246 -24.66 2.82 -5.29
CA ILE A 246 -24.31 3.68 -4.17
C ILE A 246 -25.16 3.26 -2.96
N LYS A 247 -24.57 3.19 -1.77
CA LYS A 247 -25.27 2.80 -0.54
C LYS A 247 -25.02 3.82 0.55
N ASN A 248 -26.08 4.36 1.15
CA ASN A 248 -26.10 5.10 2.42
C ASN A 248 -24.92 6.08 2.67
N PRO A 249 -24.60 7.02 1.75
CA PRO A 249 -23.69 8.12 2.06
C PRO A 249 -24.24 9.04 3.16
N ILE A 250 -23.38 9.54 4.05
CA ILE A 250 -23.75 10.42 5.17
C ILE A 250 -24.03 11.84 4.68
N SER A 251 -23.14 12.41 3.86
CA SER A 251 -23.27 13.77 3.36
C SER A 251 -22.36 14.07 2.16
N GLY A 252 -22.70 15.12 1.41
CA GLY A 252 -21.84 15.68 0.37
C GLY A 252 -22.51 15.79 -0.99
N ASN A 253 -21.70 15.86 -2.04
CA ASN A 253 -22.13 16.00 -3.42
C ASN A 253 -21.50 14.89 -4.27
N ILE A 254 -22.33 14.18 -5.03
CA ILE A 254 -21.90 13.16 -5.98
C ILE A 254 -22.45 13.52 -7.35
N THR A 255 -21.54 13.78 -8.29
CA THR A 255 -21.86 14.00 -9.71
C THR A 255 -21.47 12.76 -10.50
N VAL A 256 -22.44 12.15 -11.17
CA VAL A 256 -22.27 10.88 -11.90
C VAL A 256 -23.28 10.80 -13.04
N PRO A 257 -22.93 10.32 -14.24
CA PRO A 257 -23.87 10.27 -15.36
C PRO A 257 -25.02 9.29 -15.14
N LYS A 258 -24.77 8.16 -14.48
CA LYS A 258 -25.76 7.10 -14.31
C LYS A 258 -25.51 6.24 -13.08
N ILE A 259 -26.57 5.87 -12.37
CA ILE A 259 -26.54 4.92 -11.26
C ILE A 259 -27.53 3.77 -11.54
N THR A 260 -27.09 2.51 -11.44
CA THR A 260 -28.04 1.37 -11.54
C THR A 260 -28.93 1.33 -10.30
N GLN A 261 -28.33 1.28 -9.11
CA GLN A 261 -29.08 1.24 -7.86
C GLN A 261 -28.57 2.28 -6.87
N LEU A 262 -29.47 3.11 -6.39
CA LEU A 262 -29.23 4.06 -5.31
C LEU A 262 -29.99 3.60 -4.06
N ILE A 263 -29.24 3.24 -3.03
CA ILE A 263 -29.76 2.75 -1.75
C ILE A 263 -29.59 3.87 -0.72
N MET A 264 -30.69 4.42 -0.21
CA MET A 264 -30.72 5.53 0.74
C MET A 264 -31.71 5.19 1.85
N ASP A 265 -31.23 4.55 2.91
CA ASP A 265 -32.05 4.08 4.04
C ASP A 265 -32.20 5.18 5.11
N PRO A 266 -33.38 5.81 5.24
CA PRO A 266 -33.59 6.91 6.17
C PRO A 266 -33.55 6.48 7.65
N THR A 267 -33.53 5.17 7.94
CA THR A 267 -33.32 4.67 9.30
C THR A 267 -31.85 4.69 9.72
N LYS A 268 -30.92 4.89 8.77
CA LYS A 268 -29.46 4.82 8.98
C LYS A 268 -28.74 6.13 8.69
N ILE A 269 -29.25 6.92 7.76
CA ILE A 269 -28.70 8.21 7.35
C ILE A 269 -29.82 9.25 7.20
N ASP A 270 -29.46 10.53 7.02
CA ASP A 270 -30.39 11.55 6.54
C ASP A 270 -30.18 11.73 5.02
N PRO A 271 -31.10 11.25 4.16
CA PRO A 271 -30.92 11.31 2.72
C PRO A 271 -30.77 12.73 2.15
N ASN A 272 -31.24 13.76 2.87
CA ASN A 272 -31.19 15.15 2.39
C ASN A 272 -29.79 15.77 2.52
N LYS A 273 -28.88 15.13 3.27
CA LYS A 273 -27.50 15.63 3.44
C LYS A 273 -26.59 15.29 2.27
N THR A 274 -27.04 14.42 1.37
CA THR A 274 -26.29 14.01 0.18
C THR A 274 -27.02 14.46 -1.07
N ILE A 275 -26.38 15.31 -1.87
CA ILE A 275 -26.87 15.77 -3.15
C ILE A 275 -26.34 14.84 -4.24
N ILE A 276 -27.26 14.23 -4.99
CA ILE A 276 -26.94 13.36 -6.12
C ILE A 276 -27.26 14.09 -7.42
N ASN A 277 -26.23 14.57 -8.11
CA ASN A 277 -26.33 15.17 -9.44
C ASN A 277 -26.16 14.06 -10.49
N CYS A 278 -27.27 13.47 -10.93
CA CYS A 278 -27.26 12.32 -11.83
C CYS A 278 -28.39 12.38 -12.85
N ASP A 279 -28.08 12.11 -14.12
CA ASP A 279 -29.06 12.15 -15.21
C ASP A 279 -30.06 10.99 -15.12
N THR A 280 -29.62 9.82 -14.65
CA THR A 280 -30.47 8.61 -14.60
C THR A 280 -30.13 7.72 -13.41
N VAL A 281 -31.14 7.44 -12.59
CA VAL A 281 -31.10 6.42 -11.54
C VAL A 281 -32.14 5.35 -11.88
N GLU A 282 -31.71 4.12 -12.15
CA GLU A 282 -32.62 3.06 -12.59
C GLU A 282 -33.47 2.49 -11.45
N ILE A 283 -32.84 2.24 -10.29
CA ILE A 283 -33.49 1.66 -9.11
C ILE A 283 -33.20 2.54 -7.90
N ARG A 284 -34.25 2.88 -7.15
CA ARG A 284 -34.15 3.53 -5.84
C ARG A 284 -34.65 2.59 -4.75
N THR A 285 -33.93 2.50 -3.64
CA THR A 285 -34.28 1.64 -2.52
C THR A 285 -34.13 2.42 -1.21
N GLU A 286 -35.16 2.39 -0.38
CA GLU A 286 -35.20 3.07 0.93
C GLU A 286 -34.97 2.11 2.12
N GLU A 287 -34.65 0.85 1.83
CA GLU A 287 -34.31 -0.17 2.81
C GLU A 287 -32.95 -0.77 2.48
N SER A 288 -32.14 -1.03 3.51
CA SER A 288 -30.84 -1.68 3.34
C SER A 288 -30.62 -2.74 4.41
N ASP A 289 -29.72 -3.70 4.14
CA ASP A 289 -29.42 -4.82 5.04
C ASP A 289 -30.66 -5.68 5.38
N THR A 290 -31.46 -6.01 4.37
CA THR A 290 -32.67 -6.85 4.54
C THR A 290 -32.35 -8.33 4.78
N ASN A 291 -31.08 -8.73 4.71
CA ASN A 291 -30.58 -10.10 4.87
C ASN A 291 -30.22 -10.48 6.31
N GLN A 292 -30.65 -9.72 7.32
CA GLN A 292 -30.25 -9.90 8.73
C GLN A 292 -30.94 -11.09 9.43
N LYS A 293 -31.85 -11.80 8.75
CA LYS A 293 -32.43 -13.03 9.29
C LYS A 293 -31.52 -14.21 8.95
N ALA A 294 -31.11 -14.95 9.98
CA ALA A 294 -30.36 -16.19 9.79
C ALA A 294 -31.10 -17.12 8.82
N LYS A 295 -30.44 -17.52 7.74
CA LYS A 295 -30.95 -18.60 6.87
C LYS A 295 -30.90 -19.87 7.72
N LYS A 296 -32.06 -20.36 8.18
CA LYS A 296 -32.13 -21.67 8.85
C LYS A 296 -31.52 -22.70 7.90
N ALA A 297 -30.52 -23.44 8.36
CA ALA A 297 -29.92 -24.53 7.60
C ALA A 297 -31.04 -25.49 7.19
N LYS A 298 -31.24 -25.65 5.87
CA LYS A 298 -32.02 -26.78 5.36
C LYS A 298 -31.09 -27.99 5.46
N TYR A 299 -31.25 -28.78 6.51
CA TYR A 299 -30.68 -30.12 6.51
C TYR A 299 -31.53 -30.94 5.52
N GLU A 300 -30.92 -31.42 4.44
CA GLU A 300 -31.49 -32.51 3.66
C GLU A 300 -31.49 -33.75 4.58
N VAL A 301 -32.66 -34.37 4.75
CA VAL A 301 -32.84 -35.64 5.45
C VAL A 301 -32.68 -36.77 4.43
#